data_AF-A0A2M9R761-F1
#
_entry.id   AF-A0A2M9R761-F1
#
_cell.length_a   1.000
_cell.length_b   1.000
_cell.length_c   1.000
_cell.angle_alpha   90.00
_cell.angle_beta   90.00
_cell.angle_gamma   90.00
#
_symmetry.space_group_name_H-M   'P 1'
#
loop_
_entity.id
_entity.type
_entity.pdbx_description
1 polymer ?
#
loop_
_entity_poly.entity_id
_entity_poly.type
_entity_poly.pdbx_seq_one_letter_code
_entity_poly.pdbx_strand_id
1 'polypeptide(L)'
;MENQQSNYQTRPNNQNPNYLQEANSKKVLAGILGIIFGSLGVHKFVLGYNNEGIILLIATIIGYATACFIIGYFILLATTVIGLVEGIIYLTKTDDDFYNTYMKNKKAWF
;
A
#
# COMPACT_ATOMS: atom_id res chain seq x y z
N MET A 1 -11.16 1.72 38.50
CA MET A 1 -11.06 0.85 37.32
C MET A 1 -9.81 1.30 36.60
N GLU A 2 -8.85 0.39 36.55
CA GLU A 2 -7.50 0.48 36.01
C GLU A 2 -7.39 1.40 34.77
N ASN A 3 -6.43 2.33 34.71
CA ASN A 3 -5.02 2.11 34.39
C ASN A 3 -4.79 1.29 33.11
N GLN A 4 -4.13 1.99 32.16
CA GLN A 4 -3.16 1.50 31.18
C GLN A 4 -3.62 1.15 29.75
N GLN A 5 -2.84 1.74 28.82
CA GLN A 5 -2.38 1.20 27.53
C GLN A 5 -3.36 1.38 26.34
N SER A 6 -3.02 2.07 25.24
CA SER A 6 -1.71 2.24 24.58
C SER A 6 -1.77 3.45 23.64
N ASN A 7 -1.02 4.53 23.87
CA ASN A 7 0.33 4.74 23.33
C ASN A 7 0.45 4.53 21.81
N TYR A 8 0.16 5.59 21.03
CA TYR A 8 0.86 5.88 19.76
C TYR A 8 1.21 7.37 19.67
N GLN A 9 1.69 7.96 20.76
CA GLN A 9 2.52 9.17 20.65
C GLN A 9 3.97 8.71 20.48
N THR A 10 4.39 8.49 19.24
CA THR A 10 5.81 8.62 18.88
C THR A 10 5.94 9.74 17.85
N ARG A 11 6.00 10.98 18.35
CA ARG A 11 6.52 12.14 17.62
C ARG A 11 8.05 12.05 17.66
N PRO A 12 8.77 11.66 16.59
CA PRO A 12 10.20 11.92 16.55
C PRO A 12 10.38 13.44 16.41
N ASN A 13 10.98 14.00 17.45
CA ASN A 13 11.51 15.35 17.53
C ASN A 13 12.64 15.51 16.49
N ASN A 14 12.31 15.92 15.26
CA ASN A 14 13.09 16.73 14.31
C ASN A 14 12.34 16.72 12.97
N GLN A 15 11.32 17.57 12.86
CA GLN A 15 10.42 17.61 11.72
C GLN A 15 10.90 18.64 10.65
N ASN A 16 12.05 18.38 10.03
CA ASN A 16 12.51 19.02 8.78
C ASN A 16 11.47 18.85 7.63
N PRO A 17 10.87 19.90 7.04
CA PRO A 17 9.70 19.82 6.14
C PRO A 17 9.84 18.85 4.94
N ASN A 18 11.07 18.46 4.61
CA ASN A 18 11.44 17.53 3.55
C ASN A 18 10.80 16.11 3.67
N TYR A 19 10.64 15.50 4.86
CA TYR A 19 10.09 14.12 4.92
C TYR A 19 8.55 14.07 4.79
N LEU A 20 7.83 15.13 5.18
CA LEU A 20 6.39 15.23 4.91
C LEU A 20 6.13 15.36 3.41
N GLN A 21 6.98 16.14 2.74
CA GLN A 21 6.92 16.29 1.29
C GLN A 21 7.26 14.99 0.56
N GLU A 22 8.24 14.24 1.06
CA GLU A 22 8.58 12.91 0.54
C GLU A 22 7.44 11.91 0.76
N ALA A 23 6.84 11.89 1.95
CA ALA A 23 5.68 11.06 2.28
C ALA A 23 4.48 11.38 1.38
N ASN A 24 4.15 12.67 1.21
CA ASN A 24 3.07 13.13 0.35
C ASN A 24 3.31 12.72 -1.11
N SER A 25 4.52 12.95 -1.63
CA SER A 25 4.89 12.60 -3.01
C SER A 25 4.79 11.08 -3.26
N LYS A 26 5.32 10.26 -2.34
CA LYS A 26 5.24 8.79 -2.43
C LYS A 26 3.82 8.28 -2.25
N LYS A 27 3.02 8.91 -1.38
CA LYS A 27 1.61 8.57 -1.15
C LYS A 27 0.78 8.81 -2.40
N VAL A 28 0.91 9.99 -3.01
CA VAL A 28 0.21 10.35 -4.25
C VAL A 28 0.64 9.41 -5.38
N LEU A 29 1.94 9.15 -5.53
CA LEU A 29 2.45 8.22 -6.54
C LEU A 29 1.89 6.80 -6.33
N ALA A 30 1.96 6.27 -5.11
CA ALA A 30 1.43 4.94 -4.78
C ALA A 30 -0.10 4.87 -4.95
N GLY A 31 -0.83 5.93 -4.62
CA GLY A 31 -2.27 6.02 -4.82
C GLY A 31 -2.67 5.99 -6.30
N ILE A 32 -2.02 6.80 -7.12
CA ILE A 32 -2.26 6.85 -8.58
C ILE A 32 -1.86 5.53 -9.24
N LEU A 33 -0.69 4.97 -8.88
CA LEU A 33 -0.27 3.65 -9.37
C LEU A 33 -1.21 2.54 -8.88
N GLY A 34 -1.79 2.66 -7.68
CA GLY A 34 -2.78 1.71 -7.18
C GLY A 34 -4.08 1.76 -7.99
N ILE A 35 -4.49 2.92 -8.48
CA ILE A 35 -5.69 3.04 -9.32
C ILE A 35 -5.45 2.54 -10.75
N ILE A 36 -4.32 2.91 -11.37
CA ILE A 36 -4.05 2.60 -12.77
C ILE A 36 -3.43 1.19 -12.93
N PHE A 37 -2.55 0.82 -12.01
CA PHE A 37 -1.74 -0.42 -12.02
C PHE A 37 -2.00 -1.29 -10.77
N GLY A 38 -3.14 -1.12 -10.10
CA GLY A 38 -3.45 -1.84 -8.85
C GLY A 38 -3.43 -3.36 -8.97
N SER A 39 -3.91 -3.89 -10.10
CA SER A 39 -3.87 -5.32 -10.39
C SER A 39 -2.45 -5.84 -10.60
N LEU A 40 -1.48 -4.99 -10.94
CA LEU A 40 -0.09 -5.38 -11.17
C LEU A 40 0.78 -5.27 -9.90
N GLY A 41 0.28 -4.66 -8.83
CA GLY A 41 1.01 -4.51 -7.56
C GLY A 41 2.15 -3.48 -7.59
N VAL A 42 2.24 -2.67 -8.65
CA VAL A 42 3.33 -1.71 -8.87
C VAL A 42 3.40 -0.65 -7.77
N HIS A 43 2.25 -0.29 -7.18
CA HIS A 43 2.15 0.69 -6.11
C HIS A 43 2.93 0.30 -4.84
N LYS A 44 3.16 -0.99 -4.59
CA LYS A 44 3.96 -1.47 -3.44
C LYS A 44 5.47 -1.31 -3.66
N PHE A 45 5.95 -1.41 -4.90
CA PHE A 45 7.36 -1.18 -5.22
C PHE A 45 7.79 0.26 -4.92
N VAL A 46 6.89 1.23 -5.10
CA VAL A 46 7.12 2.66 -4.80
C VAL A 46 7.49 2.90 -3.34
N LEU A 47 6.87 2.13 -2.44
CA LEU A 47 7.08 2.19 -1.00
C LEU A 47 8.32 1.39 -0.55
N GLY A 48 8.96 0.64 -1.45
CA GLY A 48 10.07 -0.26 -1.15
C GLY A 48 9.66 -1.67 -0.73
N TYR A 49 8.38 -2.03 -0.85
CA TYR A 49 7.83 -3.37 -0.61
C TYR A 49 7.97 -4.26 -1.84
N ASN A 50 9.22 -4.51 -2.25
CA ASN A 50 9.52 -5.28 -3.45
C ASN A 50 9.00 -6.72 -3.34
N ASN A 51 9.06 -7.34 -2.17
CA ASN A 51 8.60 -8.71 -1.97
C ASN A 51 7.08 -8.82 -2.18
N GLU A 52 6.32 -7.90 -1.62
CA GLU A 52 4.86 -7.89 -1.72
C GLU A 52 4.37 -7.47 -3.10
N GLY A 53 5.07 -6.53 -3.72
CA GLY A 53 4.85 -6.18 -5.12
C GLY A 53 5.09 -7.37 -6.05
N ILE A 54 6.16 -8.14 -5.82
CA ILE A 54 6.45 -9.36 -6.60
C ILE A 54 5.38 -10.42 -6.37
N ILE A 55 4.89 -10.59 -5.14
CA ILE A 55 3.80 -11.54 -4.84
C ILE A 55 2.53 -11.17 -5.62
N LEU A 56 2.15 -9.89 -5.65
CA LEU A 56 1.00 -9.42 -6.44
C LEU A 56 1.24 -9.59 -7.95
N LEU A 57 2.44 -9.29 -8.44
CA LEU A 57 2.80 -9.48 -9.84
C LEU A 57 2.67 -10.96 -10.25
N ILE A 58 3.23 -11.88 -9.44
CA ILE A 58 3.16 -13.32 -9.68
C ILE A 58 1.71 -13.80 -9.58
N ALA A 59 0.94 -13.34 -8.59
CA ALA A 59 -0.47 -13.69 -8.45
C ALA A 59 -1.28 -13.26 -9.67
N THR A 60 -1.00 -12.09 -10.24
CA THR A 60 -1.66 -11.60 -11.45
C THR A 60 -1.21 -12.35 -12.69
N ILE A 61 0.06 -12.72 -12.82
CA ILE A 61 0.56 -13.60 -13.88
C ILE A 61 -0.09 -14.98 -13.80
N ILE A 62 -0.17 -15.58 -12.60
CA ILE A 62 -0.86 -16.85 -12.37
C ILE A 62 -2.35 -16.71 -12.65
N GLY A 63 -2.98 -15.61 -12.23
CA GLY A 63 -4.38 -15.30 -12.53
C GLY A 63 -4.65 -15.23 -14.03
N TYR A 64 -3.74 -14.61 -14.79
CA TYR A 64 -3.83 -14.55 -16.25
C TYR A 64 -3.54 -15.90 -16.92
N ALA A 65 -2.56 -16.66 -16.42
CA ALA A 65 -2.26 -18.02 -16.92
C ALA A 65 -3.39 -19.01 -16.64
N THR A 66 -4.04 -18.86 -15.48
CA THR A 66 -5.20 -19.66 -15.08
C THR A 66 -6.53 -19.05 -15.52
N ALA A 67 -6.54 -17.90 -16.22
CA ALA A 67 -7.75 -17.28 -16.76
C ALA A 67 -8.45 -18.15 -17.81
N CYS A 68 -7.72 -19.10 -18.40
CA CYS A 68 -8.29 -20.15 -19.25
C CYS A 68 -9.28 -21.04 -18.46
N PHE A 69 -9.14 -21.10 -17.13
CA PHE A 69 -10.12 -21.64 -16.20
C PHE A 69 -10.91 -20.49 -15.56
N ILE A 70 -12.18 -20.73 -15.23
CA ILE A 70 -13.04 -19.73 -14.55
C ILE A 70 -12.42 -19.24 -13.22
N ILE A 71 -11.55 -20.06 -12.59
CA ILE A 71 -10.80 -19.72 -11.37
C ILE A 71 -9.92 -18.47 -11.54
N GLY A 72 -9.27 -18.28 -12.69
CA GLY A 72 -8.33 -17.17 -12.88
C GLY A 72 -9.03 -15.81 -12.90
N TYR A 73 -10.27 -15.76 -13.37
CA TYR A 73 -11.09 -14.54 -13.36
C TYR A 73 -11.39 -14.07 -11.93
N PHE A 74 -11.63 -15.01 -11.01
CA PHE A 74 -11.85 -14.69 -9.59
C PHE A 74 -10.60 -14.10 -8.94
N ILE A 75 -9.42 -14.63 -9.26
CA ILE A 75 -8.13 -14.14 -8.78
C ILE A 75 -7.85 -12.72 -9.31
N LEU A 76 -8.02 -12.50 -10.61
CA LEU A 76 -7.81 -11.20 -11.25
C LEU A 76 -8.77 -10.13 -10.71
N LEU A 77 -10.02 -10.50 -10.45
CA LEU A 77 -11.01 -9.60 -9.87
C LEU A 77 -10.62 -9.23 -8.43
N ALA A 78 -10.18 -10.21 -7.63
CA ALA A 78 -9.70 -9.97 -6.27
C ALA A 78 -8.45 -9.07 -6.23
N THR A 79 -7.41 -9.32 -7.05
CA THR A 79 -6.22 -8.48 -7.08
C THR A 79 -6.51 -7.07 -7.57
N THR A 80 -7.42 -6.92 -8.54
CA THR A 80 -7.87 -5.60 -9.02
C THR A 80 -8.59 -4.81 -7.93
N VAL A 81 -9.50 -5.45 -7.19
CA VAL A 81 -10.22 -4.80 -6.08
C VAL A 81 -9.25 -4.42 -4.95
N ILE A 82 -8.32 -5.29 -4.58
CA ILE A 82 -7.33 -4.98 -3.54
C ILE A 82 -6.48 -3.78 -3.95
N GLY A 83 -5.96 -3.75 -5.18
CA GLY A 83 -5.17 -2.63 -5.69
C GLY A 83 -5.93 -1.31 -5.75
N LEU A 84 -7.20 -1.35 -6.17
CA LEU A 84 -8.08 -0.17 -6.19
C LEU A 84 -8.33 0.36 -4.77
N VAL A 85 -8.67 -0.53 -3.83
CA VAL A 85 -8.94 -0.14 -2.44
C VAL A 85 -7.67 0.41 -1.78
N GLU A 86 -6.51 -0.22 -1.96
CA GLU A 86 -5.24 0.32 -1.46
C GLU A 86 -4.90 1.69 -2.09
N GLY A 87 -5.15 1.87 -3.39
CA GLY A 87 -4.98 3.15 -4.07
C GLY A 87 -5.81 4.26 -3.44
N ILE A 88 -7.09 3.99 -3.16
CA ILE A 88 -7.99 4.94 -2.49
C ILE A 88 -7.55 5.18 -1.04
N ILE A 89 -7.15 4.15 -0.29
CA ILE A 89 -6.67 4.29 1.09
C ILE A 89 -5.43 5.18 1.15
N TYR A 90 -4.49 5.01 0.23
CA TYR A 90 -3.30 5.84 0.18
C TYR A 90 -3.66 7.31 -0.11
N LEU A 91 -4.58 7.57 -1.04
CA LEU A 91 -5.01 8.94 -1.34
C LEU A 91 -5.83 9.58 -0.22
N THR A 92 -6.59 8.80 0.54
CA THR A 92 -7.46 9.29 1.63
C THR A 92 -6.75 9.42 2.98
N LYS A 93 -5.61 8.76 3.18
CA LYS A 93 -4.79 8.90 4.41
C LYS A 93 -4.08 10.25 4.48
N THR A 94 -3.93 10.76 5.69
CA THR A 94 -3.09 11.95 5.97
C THR A 94 -1.61 11.60 5.84
N ASP A 95 -0.78 12.58 5.42
CA ASP A 95 0.65 12.36 5.15
C ASP A 95 1.43 11.85 6.37
N ASP A 96 1.12 12.39 7.57
CA ASP A 96 1.71 11.93 8.84
C ASP A 96 1.39 10.46 9.12
N ASP A 97 0.13 10.07 8.91
CA ASP A 97 -0.36 8.73 9.20
C ASP A 97 0.17 7.71 8.18
N PHE A 98 0.34 8.13 6.92
CA PHE A 98 1.00 7.34 5.88
C PHE A 98 2.49 7.12 6.20
N TYR A 99 3.21 8.18 6.57
CA TYR A 99 4.62 8.08 6.94
C TYR A 99 4.82 7.14 8.12
N ASN A 100 4.04 7.32 9.18
CA ASN A 100 4.18 6.53 10.40
C ASN A 100 3.82 5.05 10.13
N THR A 101 2.79 4.78 9.33
CA THR A 101 2.32 3.41 9.05
C THR A 101 3.21 2.68 8.03
N TYR A 102 3.48 3.30 6.89
CA TYR A 102 4.09 2.64 5.74
C TYR A 102 5.58 2.94 5.57
N MET A 103 6.10 4.05 6.06
CA MET A 103 7.54 4.36 5.96
C MET A 103 8.29 3.97 7.22
N LYS A 104 7.72 4.25 8.41
CA LYS A 104 8.35 3.96 9.71
C LYS A 104 8.08 2.54 10.19
N ASN A 105 6.81 2.13 10.25
CA ASN A 105 6.42 0.79 10.74
C ASN A 105 6.46 -0.30 9.65
N LYS A 106 6.79 0.07 8.42
CA LYS A 106 6.87 -0.83 7.26
C LYS A 106 5.66 -1.78 7.12
N LYS A 107 4.44 -1.26 7.32
CA LYS A 107 3.24 -2.09 7.19
C LYS A 107 2.98 -2.43 5.72
N ALA A 108 3.13 -3.71 5.39
CA ALA A 108 3.12 -4.16 4.02
C ALA A 108 1.74 -4.12 3.33
N TRP A 109 0.64 -4.36 4.05
CA TRP A 109 -0.74 -4.46 3.52
C TRP A 109 -1.71 -3.71 4.43
N PHE A 110 -2.69 -3.02 3.82
CA PHE A 110 -3.74 -2.23 4.49
C PHE A 110 -3.27 -1.60 5.80
#